data_AF-A0A8E2JSC4-F1
#
_entry.id   AF-A0A8E2JSC4-F1
#
_cell.length_a   1.000
_cell.length_b   1.000
_cell.length_c   1.000
_cell.angle_alpha   90.00
_cell.angle_beta   90.00
_cell.angle_gamma   90.00
#
_symmetry.space_group_name_H-M   'P 1'
#
loop_
_entity.id
_entity.type
_entity.pdbx_description
1 polymer ?
#
loop_
_entity_poly.entity_id
_entity_poly.type
_entity_poly.pdbx_seq_one_letter_code
_entity_poly.pdbx_strand_id
1 'polypeptide(L)'
;GTIALLGSLAPILRAMTADSVTPLAVVQLEAIGRCFLISGPLAHQLPDALKRSRSVRLDRLGASIGWMAGDTTSTLAQTAGGQASALLTLALVEMFCRNLTGHLLFELSLKILPASHCFTSMSQLSDAAEIVSNKLKPLAFGQHYAYRLTRIRETYFQSGIELPPSTSQSLLERLRVEAIVGLLDAAQQALQDETLMLYIEGFRGLGSIVALLMALCPNYTLLSVENGVIFRGEHQSIVIS
;
A
#
# COMPACT_ATOMS: atom_id res chain seq x y z
N GLY A 1 1.23 -33.41 12.14
CA GLY A 1 1.10 -32.73 10.84
C GLY A 1 -0.11 -31.81 10.77
N THR A 2 -1.31 -32.27 11.13
CA THR A 2 -2.59 -31.54 10.95
C THR A 2 -2.89 -30.48 12.01
N ILE A 3 -2.42 -30.64 13.25
CA ILE A 3 -2.67 -29.71 14.36
C ILE A 3 -1.93 -28.37 14.16
N ALA A 4 -0.73 -28.39 13.58
CA ALA A 4 0.03 -27.18 13.27
C ALA A 4 -0.62 -26.35 12.14
N LEU A 5 -1.22 -27.03 11.16
CA LEU A 5 -1.90 -26.42 10.01
C LEU A 5 -3.24 -25.77 10.40
N LEU A 6 -3.96 -26.39 11.35
CA LEU A 6 -5.13 -25.77 12.00
C LEU A 6 -4.72 -24.56 12.86
N GLY A 7 -3.58 -24.62 13.53
CA GLY A 7 -3.02 -23.50 14.30
C GLY A 7 -2.66 -22.29 13.42
N SER A 8 -2.11 -22.51 12.23
CA SER A 8 -1.76 -21.44 11.27
C SER A 8 -2.97 -20.85 10.56
N LEU A 9 -4.07 -21.60 10.43
CA LEU A 9 -5.33 -21.12 9.82
C LEU A 9 -6.29 -20.45 10.82
N ALA A 10 -6.11 -20.70 12.13
CA ALA A 10 -6.91 -20.08 13.18
C ALA A 10 -6.98 -18.53 13.13
N PRO A 11 -5.89 -17.76 12.90
CA PRO A 11 -5.99 -16.31 12.77
C PRO A 11 -6.82 -15.88 11.55
N ILE A 12 -6.68 -16.61 10.44
CA ILE A 12 -7.40 -16.34 9.19
C ILE A 12 -8.91 -16.62 9.36
N LEU A 13 -9.27 -17.75 9.99
CA LEU A 13 -10.66 -18.09 10.29
C LEU A 13 -11.30 -17.09 11.28
N ARG A 14 -10.52 -16.53 12.22
CA ARG A 14 -10.99 -15.49 13.15
C ARG A 14 -11.26 -14.16 12.42
N ALA A 15 -10.37 -13.75 11.51
CA ALA A 15 -10.56 -12.55 10.70
C ALA A 15 -11.88 -12.57 9.89
N MET A 16 -12.27 -13.74 9.36
CA MET A 16 -13.58 -13.91 8.68
C MET A 16 -14.76 -13.50 9.55
N THR A 17 -14.73 -13.93 10.81
CA THR A 17 -15.85 -13.76 11.74
C THR A 17 -15.96 -12.33 12.27
N ALA A 18 -14.83 -11.62 12.34
CA ALA A 18 -14.76 -10.26 12.87
C ALA A 18 -15.16 -9.19 11.83
N ASP A 19 -14.72 -9.38 10.58
CA ASP A 19 -14.76 -8.34 9.53
C ASP A 19 -15.60 -8.74 8.30
N SER A 20 -16.14 -9.96 8.24
CA SER A 20 -16.87 -10.48 7.08
C SER A 20 -16.06 -10.47 5.77
N VAL A 21 -14.73 -10.55 5.86
CA VAL A 21 -13.80 -10.60 4.72
C VAL A 21 -13.51 -12.06 4.34
N THR A 22 -13.33 -12.31 3.05
CA THR A 22 -12.93 -13.64 2.55
C THR A 22 -11.47 -13.94 2.94
N PRO A 23 -11.14 -15.09 3.57
CA PRO A 23 -9.78 -15.51 3.92
C PRO A 23 -8.78 -15.39 2.79
N LEU A 24 -9.20 -15.84 1.62
CA LEU A 24 -8.39 -15.88 0.43
C LEU A 24 -7.98 -14.48 0.01
N ALA A 25 -8.80 -13.45 0.29
CA ALA A 25 -8.46 -12.07 -0.02
C ALA A 25 -7.35 -11.57 0.90
N VAL A 26 -7.40 -11.95 2.19
CA VAL A 26 -6.34 -11.62 3.16
C VAL A 26 -5.02 -12.31 2.81
N VAL A 27 -5.09 -13.59 2.44
CA VAL A 27 -3.92 -14.38 2.02
C VAL A 27 -3.33 -13.83 0.72
N GLN A 28 -4.17 -13.47 -0.26
CA GLN A 28 -3.72 -12.89 -1.52
C GLN A 28 -3.13 -11.49 -1.31
N LEU A 29 -3.72 -10.65 -0.45
CA LEU A 29 -3.15 -9.37 -0.06
C LEU A 29 -1.78 -9.55 0.59
N GLU A 30 -1.65 -10.45 1.56
CA GLU A 30 -0.36 -10.76 2.18
C GLU A 30 0.67 -11.23 1.13
N ALA A 31 0.26 -12.09 0.19
CA ALA A 31 1.12 -12.54 -0.90
C ALA A 31 1.58 -11.38 -1.79
N ILE A 32 0.69 -10.44 -2.16
CA ILE A 32 1.05 -9.20 -2.87
C ILE A 32 2.09 -8.43 -2.05
N GLY A 33 1.84 -8.23 -0.75
CA GLY A 33 2.73 -7.44 0.09
C GLY A 33 4.12 -8.05 0.29
N ARG A 34 4.26 -9.38 0.22
CA ARG A 34 5.58 -10.04 0.28
C ARG A 34 6.50 -9.66 -0.88
N CYS A 35 5.95 -9.19 -2.00
CA CYS A 35 6.74 -8.69 -3.13
C CYS A 35 7.32 -7.29 -2.87
N PHE A 36 6.84 -6.55 -1.87
CA PHE A 36 7.28 -5.17 -1.62
C PHE A 36 8.15 -5.06 -0.39
N LEU A 37 9.27 -4.36 -0.53
CA LEU A 37 10.08 -3.91 0.62
C LEU A 37 9.54 -2.57 1.10
N ILE A 38 9.06 -2.52 2.34
CA ILE A 38 8.63 -1.27 2.97
C ILE A 38 9.69 -0.66 3.88
N SER A 39 9.77 0.66 3.94
CA SER A 39 10.70 1.39 4.79
C SER A 39 10.15 2.75 5.23
N GLY A 40 10.89 3.45 6.10
CA GLY A 40 10.58 4.81 6.53
C GLY A 40 9.45 4.94 7.57
N PRO A 41 9.04 6.17 7.89
CA PRO A 41 8.25 6.46 9.10
C PRO A 41 6.89 5.76 9.16
N LEU A 42 6.17 5.67 8.02
CA LEU A 42 4.86 5.01 7.96
C LEU A 42 4.97 3.51 8.20
N ALA A 43 6.01 2.86 7.65
CA ALA A 43 6.28 1.45 7.91
C ALA A 43 6.56 1.17 9.40
N HIS A 44 7.27 2.05 10.09
CA HIS A 44 7.57 1.89 11.52
C HIS A 44 6.33 2.02 12.42
N GLN A 45 5.36 2.84 12.03
CA GLN A 45 4.12 3.05 12.79
C GLN A 45 3.06 1.96 12.53
N LEU A 46 3.23 1.20 11.45
CA LEU A 46 2.24 0.28 10.94
C LEU A 46 1.92 -0.92 11.84
N PRO A 47 2.89 -1.61 12.49
CA PRO A 47 2.58 -2.72 13.39
C PRO A 47 1.70 -2.28 14.55
N ASP A 48 1.97 -1.10 15.10
CA ASP A 48 1.20 -0.53 16.21
C ASP A 48 -0.19 -0.09 15.76
N ALA A 49 -0.31 0.54 14.59
CA ALA A 49 -1.59 0.92 14.03
C ALA A 49 -2.48 -0.31 13.79
N LEU A 50 -1.94 -1.36 13.15
CA LEU A 50 -2.67 -2.60 12.87
C LEU A 50 -3.08 -3.38 14.14
N LYS A 51 -2.26 -3.35 15.20
CA LYS A 51 -2.57 -4.02 16.48
C LYS A 51 -3.60 -3.27 17.33
N ARG A 52 -3.67 -1.93 17.20
CA ARG A 52 -4.61 -1.09 17.96
C ARG A 52 -6.01 -1.06 17.34
N SER A 53 -6.13 -1.37 16.06
CA SER A 53 -7.43 -1.57 15.42
C SER A 53 -8.11 -2.81 16.02
N ARG A 54 -9.12 -2.61 16.88
CA ARG A 54 -9.98 -3.69 17.41
C ARG A 54 -11.32 -3.69 16.71
N SER A 55 -11.80 -4.86 16.30
CA SER A 55 -13.19 -5.03 15.83
C SER A 55 -14.17 -5.05 17.02
N VAL A 56 -15.07 -4.08 17.08
CA VAL A 56 -16.07 -3.90 18.16
C VAL A 56 -17.11 -5.04 18.21
N ARG A 57 -17.30 -5.77 17.10
CA ARG A 57 -18.36 -6.80 16.99
C ARG A 57 -18.12 -8.02 17.88
N LEU A 58 -16.87 -8.31 18.26
CA LEU A 58 -16.52 -9.48 19.07
C LEU A 58 -16.48 -9.23 20.58
N ASP A 59 -16.37 -7.98 21.07
CA ASP A 59 -16.30 -7.74 22.53
C ASP A 59 -17.58 -8.18 23.27
N ARG A 60 -18.74 -8.20 22.59
CA ARG A 60 -20.02 -8.64 23.18
C ARG A 60 -20.27 -10.15 23.13
N LEU A 61 -19.54 -10.90 22.30
CA LEU A 61 -19.68 -12.36 22.16
C LEU A 61 -18.45 -13.14 22.67
N GLY A 62 -17.27 -12.52 22.71
CA GLY A 62 -16.02 -13.13 23.17
C GLY A 62 -15.96 -13.37 24.68
N ALA A 63 -16.73 -12.60 25.46
CA ALA A 63 -16.76 -12.71 26.92
C ALA A 63 -17.39 -14.02 27.44
N SER A 64 -18.15 -14.76 26.63
CA SER A 64 -18.88 -15.96 27.07
C SER A 64 -18.28 -17.29 26.61
N ILE A 65 -17.36 -17.32 25.62
CA ILE A 65 -16.86 -18.58 25.02
C ILE A 65 -15.32 -18.66 24.97
N GLY A 66 -14.57 -17.69 25.53
CA GLY A 66 -13.11 -17.73 25.53
C GLY A 66 -12.49 -17.59 24.13
N TRP A 67 -13.20 -16.94 23.20
CA TRP A 67 -12.71 -16.66 21.85
C TRP A 67 -11.73 -15.49 21.88
N MET A 68 -10.48 -15.73 21.45
CA MET A 68 -9.48 -14.66 21.28
C MET A 68 -9.84 -13.76 20.09
N ALA A 69 -9.99 -12.46 20.35
CA ALA A 69 -10.25 -11.43 19.34
C ALA A 69 -9.05 -11.29 18.38
N GLY A 70 -9.22 -11.70 17.12
CA GLY A 70 -8.26 -11.47 16.04
C GLY A 70 -9.01 -11.03 14.79
N ASP A 71 -8.74 -9.81 14.32
CA ASP A 71 -9.33 -9.23 13.12
C ASP A 71 -8.36 -9.25 11.92
N THR A 72 -8.84 -8.86 10.73
CA THR A 72 -8.05 -8.90 9.48
C THR A 72 -6.73 -8.13 9.62
N THR A 73 -6.78 -6.96 10.24
CA THR A 73 -5.62 -6.10 10.49
C THR A 73 -4.64 -6.70 11.48
N SER A 74 -5.12 -7.35 12.53
CA SER A 74 -4.26 -8.07 13.48
C SER A 74 -3.54 -9.26 12.84
N THR A 75 -4.13 -9.86 11.80
CA THR A 75 -3.50 -10.94 11.03
C THR A 75 -2.39 -10.37 10.13
N LEU A 76 -2.69 -9.29 9.40
CA LEU A 76 -1.69 -8.60 8.57
C LEU A 76 -0.53 -8.01 9.40
N ALA A 77 -0.77 -7.65 10.66
CA ALA A 77 0.28 -7.14 11.55
C ALA A 77 1.39 -8.16 11.84
N GLN A 78 1.10 -9.46 11.70
CA GLN A 78 2.00 -10.54 12.13
C GLN A 78 3.16 -10.78 11.18
N THR A 79 3.03 -10.37 9.91
CA THR A 79 4.03 -10.66 8.88
C THR A 79 4.46 -9.38 8.16
N ALA A 80 5.71 -9.36 7.68
CA ALA A 80 6.22 -8.22 6.90
C ALA A 80 5.40 -8.00 5.62
N GLY A 81 5.01 -9.09 4.94
CA GLY A 81 4.13 -9.01 3.77
C GLY A 81 2.74 -8.49 4.10
N GLY A 82 2.18 -8.90 5.25
CA GLY A 82 0.90 -8.38 5.71
C GLY A 82 0.96 -6.88 5.96
N GLN A 83 2.00 -6.41 6.64
CA GLN A 83 2.28 -4.99 6.87
C GLN A 83 2.43 -4.25 5.54
N ALA A 84 3.30 -4.70 4.64
CA ALA A 84 3.51 -4.08 3.33
C ALA A 84 2.22 -3.97 2.51
N SER A 85 1.43 -5.05 2.46
CA SER A 85 0.13 -5.05 1.78
C SER A 85 -0.85 -4.06 2.39
N ALA A 86 -0.84 -3.90 3.71
CA ALA A 86 -1.76 -3.00 4.40
C ALA A 86 -1.44 -1.53 4.13
N LEU A 87 -0.15 -1.18 4.06
CA LEU A 87 0.29 0.17 3.69
C LEU A 87 0.01 0.48 2.22
N LEU A 88 0.30 -0.46 1.32
CA LEU A 88 -0.05 -0.36 -0.10
C LEU A 88 -1.56 -0.15 -0.26
N THR A 89 -2.35 -0.96 0.43
CA THR A 89 -3.81 -0.87 0.41
C THR A 89 -4.31 0.48 0.90
N LEU A 90 -3.80 0.97 2.04
CA LEU A 90 -4.14 2.29 2.56
C LEU A 90 -3.83 3.38 1.53
N ALA A 91 -2.62 3.37 0.96
CA ALA A 91 -2.21 4.35 -0.04
C ALA A 91 -3.15 4.32 -1.27
N LEU A 92 -3.46 3.12 -1.78
CA LEU A 92 -4.33 2.96 -2.94
C LEU A 92 -5.77 3.39 -2.65
N VAL A 93 -6.35 3.07 -1.48
CA VAL A 93 -7.72 3.50 -1.12
C VAL A 93 -7.82 5.01 -0.88
N GLU A 94 -6.78 5.64 -0.32
CA GLU A 94 -6.79 7.08 -0.07
C GLU A 94 -6.54 7.88 -1.38
N MET A 95 -5.73 7.35 -2.30
CA MET A 95 -5.45 7.99 -3.60
C MET A 95 -6.52 7.69 -4.66
N PHE A 96 -7.17 6.52 -4.56
CA PHE A 96 -8.11 6.02 -5.55
C PHE A 96 -9.41 5.56 -4.89
N CYS A 97 -10.54 5.76 -5.57
CA CYS A 97 -11.82 5.26 -5.07
C CYS A 97 -11.82 3.72 -4.93
N ARG A 98 -12.60 3.23 -3.94
CA ARG A 98 -12.74 1.81 -3.56
C ARG A 98 -12.80 0.84 -4.74
N ASN A 99 -13.69 1.08 -5.71
CA ASN A 99 -13.86 0.19 -6.86
C ASN A 99 -12.58 0.06 -7.71
N LEU A 100 -11.81 1.15 -7.83
CA LEU A 100 -10.56 1.13 -8.58
C LEU A 100 -9.47 0.37 -7.81
N THR A 101 -9.46 0.44 -6.48
CA THR A 101 -8.49 -0.26 -5.65
C THR A 101 -8.62 -1.77 -5.76
N GLY A 102 -9.84 -2.31 -5.75
CA GLY A 102 -10.06 -3.75 -5.98
C GLY A 102 -9.57 -4.21 -7.36
N HIS A 103 -9.79 -3.39 -8.39
CA HIS A 103 -9.29 -3.65 -9.75
C HIS A 103 -7.75 -3.61 -9.81
N LEU A 104 -7.12 -2.59 -9.22
CA LEU A 104 -5.66 -2.44 -9.13
C LEU A 104 -5.00 -3.63 -8.45
N LEU A 105 -5.53 -4.05 -7.29
CA LEU A 105 -4.99 -5.18 -6.53
C LEU A 105 -5.15 -6.50 -7.28
N PHE A 106 -6.27 -6.68 -7.98
CA PHE A 106 -6.51 -7.87 -8.80
C PHE A 106 -5.52 -7.95 -9.97
N GLU A 107 -5.42 -6.90 -10.79
CA GLU A 107 -4.50 -6.85 -11.93
C GLU A 107 -3.04 -6.98 -11.48
N LEU A 108 -2.67 -6.30 -10.38
CA LEU A 108 -1.34 -6.43 -9.80
C LEU A 108 -1.06 -7.88 -9.39
N SER A 109 -2.03 -8.55 -8.73
CA SER A 109 -1.85 -9.94 -8.31
C SER A 109 -1.64 -10.89 -9.49
N LEU A 110 -2.36 -10.70 -10.59
CA LEU A 110 -2.16 -11.48 -11.81
C LEU A 110 -0.77 -11.25 -12.42
N LYS A 111 -0.19 -10.08 -12.21
CA LYS A 111 1.10 -9.70 -12.77
C LYS A 111 2.29 -10.21 -11.94
N ILE A 112 2.20 -10.12 -10.61
CA ILE A 112 3.36 -10.38 -9.72
C ILE A 112 3.30 -11.72 -8.98
N LEU A 113 2.13 -12.36 -8.92
CA LEU A 113 1.96 -13.63 -8.20
C LEU A 113 1.81 -14.82 -9.16
N PRO A 114 2.23 -16.03 -8.74
CA PRO A 114 1.87 -17.25 -9.45
C PRO A 114 0.35 -17.43 -9.49
N ALA A 115 -0.18 -18.01 -10.57
CA ALA A 115 -1.62 -18.27 -10.74
C ALA A 115 -2.25 -19.05 -9.56
N SER A 116 -1.46 -19.87 -8.87
CA SER A 116 -1.84 -20.60 -7.66
C SER A 116 -2.03 -19.72 -6.41
N HIS A 117 -1.96 -18.40 -6.53
CA HIS A 117 -2.22 -17.45 -5.44
C HIS A 117 -3.30 -16.42 -5.80
N CYS A 118 -3.88 -16.51 -7.01
CA CYS A 118 -4.85 -15.56 -7.55
C CYS A 118 -6.26 -16.15 -7.50
N PHE A 119 -6.82 -16.29 -6.29
CA PHE A 119 -8.10 -16.98 -6.07
C PHE A 119 -9.28 -16.05 -5.85
N THR A 120 -9.04 -14.76 -5.65
CA THR A 120 -10.09 -13.80 -5.26
C THR A 120 -10.52 -12.88 -6.37
N SER A 121 -11.79 -12.47 -6.32
CA SER A 121 -12.36 -11.50 -7.25
C SER A 121 -11.97 -10.06 -6.87
N MET A 122 -12.09 -9.15 -7.84
CA MET A 122 -11.92 -7.71 -7.62
C MET A 122 -12.80 -7.17 -6.47
N SER A 123 -14.03 -7.68 -6.34
CA SER A 123 -14.96 -7.25 -5.27
C SER A 123 -14.48 -7.70 -3.88
N GLN A 124 -13.98 -8.93 -3.76
CA GLN A 124 -13.44 -9.44 -2.50
C GLN A 124 -12.20 -8.68 -2.06
N LEU A 125 -11.32 -8.32 -3.01
CA LEU A 125 -10.16 -7.47 -2.73
C LEU A 125 -10.56 -6.04 -2.37
N SER A 126 -11.59 -5.49 -3.02
CA SER A 126 -12.16 -4.17 -2.69
C SER A 126 -12.69 -4.12 -1.26
N ASP A 127 -13.42 -5.14 -0.82
CA ASP A 127 -13.98 -5.23 0.53
C ASP A 127 -12.87 -5.34 1.59
N ALA A 128 -11.88 -6.22 1.34
CA ALA A 128 -10.71 -6.33 2.19
C ALA A 128 -9.94 -5.00 2.28
N ALA A 129 -9.77 -4.32 1.14
CA ALA A 129 -9.05 -3.06 1.06
C ALA A 129 -9.72 -1.95 1.87
N GLU A 130 -11.04 -1.83 1.77
CA GLU A 130 -11.81 -0.84 2.52
C GLU A 130 -11.70 -1.07 4.03
N ILE A 131 -11.77 -2.33 4.48
CA ILE A 131 -11.67 -2.65 5.91
C ILE A 131 -10.29 -2.32 6.46
N VAL A 132 -9.23 -2.69 5.74
CA VAL A 132 -7.85 -2.36 6.12
C VAL A 132 -7.65 -0.85 6.14
N SER A 133 -8.06 -0.14 5.09
CA SER A 133 -7.91 1.33 5.00
C SER A 133 -8.66 2.04 6.11
N ASN A 134 -9.90 1.65 6.41
CA ASN A 134 -10.70 2.27 7.47
C ASN A 134 -10.05 2.14 8.84
N LYS A 135 -9.43 0.98 9.11
CA LYS A 135 -8.73 0.71 10.37
C LYS A 135 -7.39 1.42 10.46
N LEU A 136 -6.76 1.71 9.32
CA LEU A 136 -5.48 2.41 9.23
C LEU A 136 -5.60 3.93 9.02
N LYS A 137 -6.80 4.51 9.01
CA LYS A 137 -7.02 5.97 8.99
C LYS A 137 -6.13 6.76 9.97
N PRO A 138 -5.82 6.28 11.19
CA PRO A 138 -4.92 6.99 12.10
C PRO A 138 -3.49 7.20 11.59
N LEU A 139 -3.02 6.44 10.58
CA LEU A 139 -1.72 6.69 9.93
C LEU A 139 -1.71 7.95 9.06
N ALA A 140 -2.89 8.57 8.84
CA ALA A 140 -3.03 9.87 8.20
C ALA A 140 -2.33 9.98 6.84
N PHE A 141 -2.48 8.97 5.97
CA PHE A 141 -1.85 8.97 4.64
C PHE A 141 -2.17 10.23 3.82
N GLY A 142 -3.38 10.79 3.93
CA GLY A 142 -3.73 12.06 3.28
C GLY A 142 -2.82 13.24 3.68
N GLN A 143 -2.31 13.27 4.92
CA GLN A 143 -1.33 14.28 5.35
C GLN A 143 0.03 14.04 4.69
N HIS A 144 0.48 12.79 4.61
CA HIS A 144 1.69 12.43 3.87
C HIS A 144 1.58 12.82 2.39
N TYR A 145 0.45 12.51 1.75
CA TYR A 145 0.17 12.89 0.36
C TYR A 145 0.25 14.40 0.16
N ALA A 146 -0.45 15.17 1.00
CA ALA A 146 -0.43 16.63 0.94
C ALA A 146 0.98 17.19 1.16
N TYR A 147 1.71 16.67 2.14
CA TYR A 147 3.09 17.08 2.41
C TYR A 147 4.00 16.85 1.19
N ARG A 148 3.95 15.67 0.56
CA ARG A 148 4.76 15.38 -0.63
C ARG A 148 4.44 16.29 -1.81
N LEU A 149 3.16 16.53 -2.06
CA LEU A 149 2.74 17.44 -3.11
C LEU A 149 3.20 18.88 -2.85
N THR A 150 3.08 19.36 -1.61
CA THR A 150 3.54 20.70 -1.23
C THR A 150 5.03 20.85 -1.46
N ARG A 151 5.84 19.85 -1.07
CA ARG A 151 7.30 19.89 -1.30
C ARG A 151 7.66 19.99 -2.79
N ILE A 152 6.98 19.23 -3.65
CA ILE A 152 7.18 19.32 -5.11
C ILE A 152 6.85 20.74 -5.61
N ARG A 153 5.70 21.28 -5.21
CA ARG A 153 5.26 22.63 -5.59
C ARG A 153 6.21 23.71 -5.10
N GLU A 154 6.71 23.61 -3.87
CA GLU A 154 7.71 24.50 -3.31
C GLU A 154 8.99 24.50 -4.14
N THR A 155 9.44 23.33 -4.62
CA THR A 155 10.64 23.23 -5.47
C THR A 155 10.45 23.90 -6.83
N TYR A 156 9.30 23.71 -7.48
CA TYR A 156 8.98 24.45 -8.71
C TYR A 156 8.95 25.96 -8.47
N PHE A 157 8.30 26.40 -7.40
CA PHE A 157 8.22 27.82 -7.03
C PHE A 157 9.60 28.43 -6.77
N GLN A 158 10.46 27.73 -6.01
CA GLN A 158 11.83 28.17 -5.72
C GLN A 158 12.73 28.19 -6.96
N SER A 159 12.46 27.32 -7.94
CA SER A 159 13.20 27.27 -9.20
C SER A 159 12.72 28.33 -10.20
N GLY A 160 11.70 29.13 -9.86
CA GLY A 160 11.13 30.13 -10.77
C GLY A 160 10.40 29.52 -11.97
N ILE A 161 10.02 28.25 -11.89
CA ILE A 161 9.34 27.53 -12.97
C ILE A 161 7.85 27.58 -12.72
N GLU A 162 7.11 28.17 -13.66
CA GLU A 162 5.65 28.16 -13.62
C GLU A 162 5.12 26.77 -13.97
N LEU A 163 4.27 26.26 -13.09
CA LEU A 163 3.59 24.99 -13.33
C LEU A 163 2.58 25.14 -14.48
N PRO A 164 2.46 24.14 -15.37
CA PRO A 164 1.42 24.12 -16.38
C PRO A 164 0.04 24.36 -15.73
N PRO A 165 -0.84 25.15 -16.36
CA PRO A 165 -2.19 25.33 -15.87
C PRO A 165 -2.90 23.98 -15.79
N SER A 166 -3.74 23.79 -14.77
CA SER A 166 -4.37 22.51 -14.39
C SER A 166 -5.22 21.82 -15.46
N THR A 167 -5.34 22.41 -16.65
CA THR A 167 -6.18 21.99 -17.77
C THR A 167 -5.45 21.15 -18.82
N SER A 168 -4.11 21.16 -18.89
CA SER A 168 -3.36 20.43 -19.92
C SER A 168 -2.49 19.29 -19.36
N GLN A 169 -1.86 19.49 -18.19
CA GLN A 169 -1.13 18.45 -17.45
C GLN A 169 -1.13 18.84 -15.96
N SER A 170 -1.35 17.89 -15.05
CA SER A 170 -1.39 18.18 -13.61
C SER A 170 -0.57 17.18 -12.80
N LEU A 171 0.13 17.68 -11.77
CA LEU A 171 0.76 16.85 -10.72
C LEU A 171 -0.23 15.90 -10.05
N LEU A 172 -1.50 16.30 -10.01
CA LEU A 172 -2.61 15.57 -9.40
C LEU A 172 -3.40 14.73 -10.41
N GLU A 173 -2.94 14.66 -11.65
CA GLU A 173 -3.64 13.91 -12.68
C GLU A 173 -3.68 12.43 -12.32
N ARG A 174 -4.89 11.86 -12.37
CA ARG A 174 -5.11 10.47 -12.01
C ARG A 174 -4.49 9.55 -13.04
N LEU A 175 -3.61 8.66 -12.59
CA LEU A 175 -3.04 7.62 -13.43
C LEU A 175 -4.09 6.54 -13.74
N ARG A 176 -3.96 5.94 -14.92
CA ARG A 176 -4.77 4.77 -15.31
C ARG A 176 -4.33 3.53 -14.53
N VAL A 177 -5.22 2.54 -14.45
CA VAL A 177 -4.98 1.30 -13.70
C VAL A 177 -3.71 0.61 -14.18
N GLU A 178 -3.56 0.49 -15.49
CA GLU A 178 -2.45 -0.19 -16.15
C GLU A 178 -1.11 0.49 -15.83
N ALA A 179 -1.11 1.83 -15.75
CA ALA A 179 0.08 2.60 -15.42
C ALA A 179 0.51 2.38 -13.96
N ILE A 180 -0.44 2.34 -13.02
CA ILE A 180 -0.14 2.10 -11.60
C ILE A 180 0.31 0.64 -11.39
N VAL A 181 -0.34 -0.32 -12.03
CA VAL A 181 0.07 -1.73 -11.98
C VAL A 181 1.46 -1.91 -12.58
N GLY A 182 1.73 -1.26 -13.73
CA GLY A 182 3.05 -1.24 -14.34
C GLY A 182 4.12 -0.63 -13.43
N LEU A 183 3.80 0.50 -12.81
CA LEU A 183 4.68 1.17 -11.84
C LEU A 183 5.00 0.28 -10.64
N LEU A 184 3.98 -0.32 -10.03
CA LEU A 184 4.14 -1.16 -8.83
C LEU A 184 4.91 -2.45 -9.14
N ASP A 185 4.68 -3.06 -10.31
CA ASP A 185 5.46 -4.20 -10.77
C ASP A 185 6.93 -3.84 -11.05
N ALA A 186 7.19 -2.71 -11.72
CA ALA A 186 8.57 -2.27 -11.92
C ALA A 186 9.26 -1.91 -10.59
N ALA A 187 8.54 -1.29 -9.66
CA ALA A 187 9.06 -0.92 -8.36
C ALA A 187 9.43 -2.16 -7.53
N GLN A 188 8.59 -3.20 -7.50
CA GLN A 188 8.90 -4.42 -6.76
C GLN A 188 10.12 -5.16 -7.34
N GLN A 189 10.27 -5.18 -8.67
CA GLN A 189 11.47 -5.76 -9.31
C GLN A 189 12.74 -5.00 -8.93
N ALA A 190 12.73 -3.66 -9.03
CA ALA A 190 13.87 -2.83 -8.68
C ALA A 190 14.25 -2.89 -7.19
N LEU A 191 13.29 -3.15 -6.30
CA LEU A 191 13.55 -3.33 -4.87
C LEU A 191 14.16 -4.70 -4.53
N GLN A 192 13.94 -5.72 -5.37
CA GLN A 192 14.44 -7.08 -5.12
C GLN A 192 15.76 -7.38 -5.83
N ASP A 193 16.06 -6.68 -6.91
CA ASP A 193 17.27 -6.88 -7.71
C ASP A 193 18.17 -5.63 -7.66
N GLU A 194 19.36 -5.78 -7.04
CA GLU A 194 20.35 -4.70 -6.90
C GLU A 194 20.91 -4.20 -8.24
N THR A 195 20.71 -4.95 -9.33
CA THR A 195 21.17 -4.57 -10.68
C THR A 195 20.13 -3.75 -11.45
N LEU A 196 18.89 -3.71 -10.98
CA LEU A 196 17.80 -2.98 -11.63
C LEU A 196 17.56 -1.63 -10.96
N MET A 197 17.36 -0.62 -11.79
CA MET A 197 16.92 0.71 -11.34
C MET A 197 15.63 1.09 -12.07
N LEU A 198 14.63 1.53 -11.31
CA LEU A 198 13.41 2.12 -11.83
C LEU A 198 13.61 3.63 -11.97
N TYR A 199 13.58 4.10 -13.20
CA TYR A 199 13.65 5.52 -13.53
C TYR A 199 12.28 6.02 -13.96
N ILE A 200 11.80 7.07 -13.30
CA ILE A 200 10.48 7.66 -13.54
C ILE A 200 10.69 9.13 -13.91
N GLU A 201 10.35 9.45 -15.15
CA GLU A 201 10.38 10.80 -15.68
C GLU A 201 8.98 11.33 -15.97
N GLY A 202 8.81 12.62 -15.68
CA GLY A 202 7.71 13.40 -16.18
C GLY A 202 6.80 13.98 -15.10
N PHE A 203 5.88 14.81 -15.56
CA PHE A 203 5.10 15.70 -14.70
C PHE A 203 3.72 15.16 -14.32
N ARG A 204 3.10 14.41 -15.24
CA ARG A 204 1.70 13.98 -15.13
C ARG A 204 1.52 12.96 -14.00
N GLY A 205 0.70 13.31 -13.02
CA GLY A 205 0.41 12.43 -11.88
C GLY A 205 1.60 12.20 -10.95
N LEU A 206 2.67 12.99 -11.08
CA LEU A 206 3.89 12.87 -10.29
C LEU A 206 3.61 12.94 -8.78
N GLY A 207 2.66 13.77 -8.35
CA GLY A 207 2.26 13.87 -6.94
C GLY A 207 1.75 12.53 -6.39
N SER A 208 0.99 11.78 -7.21
CA SER A 208 0.51 10.44 -6.85
C SER A 208 1.65 9.43 -6.77
N ILE A 209 2.52 9.41 -7.78
CA ILE A 209 3.67 8.50 -7.84
C ILE A 209 4.58 8.72 -6.62
N VAL A 210 4.96 9.97 -6.37
CA VAL A 210 5.83 10.34 -5.27
C VAL A 210 5.19 10.00 -3.93
N ALA A 211 3.92 10.33 -3.71
CA ALA A 211 3.25 10.02 -2.44
C ALA A 211 3.21 8.51 -2.18
N LEU A 212 2.91 7.70 -3.21
CA LEU A 212 2.87 6.24 -3.12
C LEU A 212 4.25 5.65 -2.81
N LEU A 213 5.26 5.97 -3.62
CA LEU A 213 6.61 5.40 -3.47
C LEU A 213 7.30 5.90 -2.19
N MET A 214 7.12 7.17 -1.83
CA MET A 214 7.64 7.72 -0.57
C MET A 214 6.91 7.21 0.67
N ALA A 215 5.71 6.66 0.53
CA ALA A 215 5.04 5.96 1.63
C ALA A 215 5.57 4.54 1.78
N LEU A 216 5.75 3.83 0.66
CA LEU A 216 6.18 2.44 0.66
C LEU A 216 7.67 2.29 0.97
N CYS A 217 8.53 2.93 0.19
CA CYS A 217 9.97 2.65 0.16
C CYS A 217 10.85 3.91 0.08
N PRO A 218 10.67 4.90 0.99
CA PRO A 218 11.46 6.13 0.96
C PRO A 218 12.97 5.87 1.05
N ASN A 219 13.45 4.88 1.79
CA ASN A 219 14.90 4.61 1.89
C ASN A 219 15.53 4.18 0.56
N TYR A 220 14.74 3.79 -0.44
CA TYR A 220 15.20 3.35 -1.76
C TYR A 220 14.92 4.37 -2.87
N THR A 221 14.38 5.54 -2.51
CA THR A 221 13.90 6.54 -3.47
C THR A 221 14.80 7.78 -3.48
N LEU A 222 15.24 8.17 -4.67
CA LEU A 222 15.76 9.50 -4.97
C LEU A 222 14.66 10.32 -5.64
N LEU A 223 14.34 11.48 -5.08
CA LEU A 223 13.40 12.43 -5.68
C LEU A 223 14.13 13.73 -6.01
N SER A 224 14.22 14.01 -7.30
CA SER A 224 14.65 15.28 -7.85
C SER A 224 13.54 15.92 -8.65
N VAL A 225 13.53 17.24 -8.70
CA VAL A 225 12.64 18.05 -9.54
C VAL A 225 13.48 19.22 -10.04
N GLU A 226 13.55 19.42 -11.35
CA GLU A 226 14.20 20.59 -11.97
C GLU A 226 15.62 20.86 -11.43
N ASN A 227 16.44 19.81 -11.36
CA ASN A 227 17.81 19.78 -10.79
C ASN A 227 17.93 20.01 -9.27
N GLY A 228 16.81 20.20 -8.57
CA GLY A 228 16.75 20.23 -7.11
C GLY A 228 16.49 18.85 -6.52
N VAL A 229 17.35 18.38 -5.61
CA VAL A 229 17.09 17.15 -4.85
C VAL A 229 16.15 17.48 -3.69
N ILE A 230 14.90 17.01 -3.77
CA ILE A 230 13.89 17.18 -2.72
C ILE A 230 14.11 16.18 -1.59
N PHE A 231 14.48 14.94 -1.96
CA PHE A 231 14.68 13.85 -1.03
C PHE A 231 15.70 12.85 -1.57
N ARG A 232 16.53 12.30 -0.69
CA ARG A 232 17.51 11.27 -1.00
C ARG A 232 17.45 10.16 0.05
N GLY A 233 17.02 8.97 -0.39
CA GLY A 233 17.12 7.74 0.39
C GLY A 233 18.56 7.24 0.53
N GLU A 234 18.73 6.22 1.36
CA GLU A 234 20.00 5.52 1.57
C GLU A 234 20.44 4.78 0.29
N HIS A 235 19.47 4.20 -0.41
CA HIS A 235 19.62 3.50 -1.68
C HIS A 235 18.87 4.25 -2.78
N GLN A 236 19.24 4.01 -4.04
CA GLN A 236 18.71 4.73 -5.21
C GLN A 236 18.17 3.77 -6.27
N SER A 237 17.56 2.65 -5.83
CA SER A 237 16.91 1.69 -6.73
C SER A 237 15.73 2.30 -7.49
N ILE A 238 15.12 3.36 -6.93
CA ILE A 238 14.05 4.13 -7.55
C ILE A 238 14.48 5.58 -7.66
N VAL A 239 14.45 6.12 -8.88
CA VAL A 239 14.81 7.50 -9.17
C VAL A 239 13.62 8.18 -9.86
N ILE A 240 13.21 9.30 -9.30
CA ILE A 240 12.10 10.13 -9.79
C ILE A 240 12.66 11.51 -10.13
N SER A 241 12.48 11.95 -11.38
CA SER A 241 13.02 13.20 -11.93
C SER A 241 12.03 13.96 -12.79
#